data_AF-A0A4D4KME9-F1
#
_entry.id   AF-A0A4D4KME9-F1
#
_cell.length_a   1.000
_cell.length_b   1.000
_cell.length_c   1.000
_cell.angle_alpha   90.00
_cell.angle_beta   90.00
_cell.angle_gamma   90.00
#
_symmetry.space_group_name_H-M   'P 1'
#
loop_
_entity.id
_entity.type
_entity.pdbx_description
1 polymer ?
#
loop_
_entity_poly.entity_id
_entity_poly.type
_entity_poly.pdbx_seq_one_letter_code
_entity_poly.pdbx_strand_id
1 'polypeptide(L)'
;MAVFGFVWTPRWVKGKRNRKVDIEEVRAAYQQLEGSNKRRAEANEKSLRDKGALPYGIFRDEVIRSEYTKSAVNILKDVNQQVHIVSQDADTGVAAISGVGVLRAYERVLTEMGAHPLLTIGGYHFDDFDWGRKADRRAKQLTRLANELDRAIRVGIAKKYPQMLYPTEPNLLIKAWDGQEGRVSGIFQDARGLALLEVQGLLFGARGAEGRAMRNALMKAFGTDFSVAYAPDASTGTSPLPGDEARGLTVTPTAVRRAAQGRMRVRGGEETLRTAHRMYALIIQSQSNASARTLAREFTRATPGLEETAQRLLQNKIFSYVEDTAMLMADNPSLTGGSPAVRALKKRLDADVEALNRLQAVSEDPAVKQAVDKAHETTQEIISAMTAPQLAKVWKNISLALDAVTKKPSEGRGRRGDRR
;
A
#
# COMPACT_ATOMS: atom_id res chain seq x y z
N MET A 1 13.16 11.95 23.01
CA MET A 1 12.99 11.21 21.75
C MET A 1 12.98 12.24 20.65
N ALA A 2 13.76 12.05 19.60
CA ALA A 2 13.79 12.98 18.47
C ALA A 2 13.33 12.28 17.19
N VAL A 3 12.42 12.96 16.48
CA VAL A 3 12.00 12.63 15.12
C VAL A 3 12.37 13.82 14.25
N PHE A 4 13.22 13.59 13.26
CA PHE A 4 13.55 14.59 12.26
C PHE A 4 13.35 14.02 10.87
N GLY A 5 13.12 14.90 9.90
CA GLY A 5 12.84 14.52 8.53
C GLY A 5 13.59 15.41 7.56
N PHE A 6 13.82 14.87 6.38
CA PHE A 6 14.33 15.63 5.26
C PHE A 6 13.28 15.66 4.17
N VAL A 7 12.97 16.85 3.67
CA VAL A 7 12.18 17.03 2.47
C VAL A 7 13.13 17.47 1.38
N TRP A 8 13.15 16.73 0.28
CA TRP A 8 13.81 17.18 -0.94
C TRP A 8 12.74 17.64 -1.92
N THR A 9 12.95 18.80 -2.54
CA THR A 9 12.04 19.33 -3.55
C THR A 9 12.86 19.60 -4.81
N PRO A 10 12.52 18.98 -5.96
CA PRO A 10 13.19 19.29 -7.21
C PRO A 10 13.08 20.79 -7.51
N ARG A 11 14.19 21.38 -7.97
CA ARG A 11 14.16 22.72 -8.53
C ARG A 11 13.60 22.64 -9.95
N TRP A 12 12.35 23.06 -10.11
CA TRP A 12 11.73 23.10 -11.43
C TRP A 12 12.20 24.32 -12.22
N VAL A 13 12.40 24.12 -13.53
CA VAL A 13 12.82 25.19 -14.44
C VAL A 13 11.96 25.19 -15.69
N LYS A 14 11.57 26.38 -16.15
CA LYS A 14 10.74 26.58 -17.35
C LYS A 14 11.60 26.95 -18.56
N GLY A 15 11.61 26.07 -19.56
CA GLY A 15 12.24 26.29 -20.86
C GLY A 15 13.77 26.35 -20.82
N LYS A 16 14.39 26.66 -21.97
CA LYS A 16 15.85 26.71 -22.14
C LYS A 16 16.56 27.80 -21.32
N ARG A 17 15.83 28.79 -20.80
CA ARG A 17 16.37 29.91 -20.02
C ARG A 17 16.54 29.61 -18.53
N ASN A 18 16.30 28.37 -18.08
CA ASN A 18 16.46 27.94 -16.68
C ASN A 18 15.74 28.83 -15.63
N ARG A 19 14.63 29.47 -16.01
CA ARG A 19 13.82 30.25 -15.07
C ARG A 19 13.25 29.29 -14.02
N LYS A 20 13.62 29.49 -12.74
CA LYS A 20 13.03 28.76 -11.61
C LYS A 20 11.51 28.95 -11.60
N VAL A 21 10.79 27.86 -11.35
CA VAL A 21 9.34 27.88 -11.15
C VAL A 21 8.99 26.96 -9.98
N ASP A 22 7.85 27.23 -9.35
CA ASP A 22 7.35 26.38 -8.27
C ASP A 22 6.63 25.14 -8.82
N ILE A 23 6.50 24.09 -8.00
CA ILE A 23 5.83 22.85 -8.41
C ILE A 23 4.36 23.09 -8.77
N GLU A 24 3.72 24.09 -8.17
CA GLU A 24 2.35 24.51 -8.46
C GLU A 24 2.21 24.97 -9.92
N GLU A 25 3.18 25.73 -10.44
CA GLU A 25 3.18 26.17 -11.84
C GLU A 25 3.33 24.95 -12.77
N VAL A 26 4.19 23.98 -12.40
CA VAL A 26 4.37 22.74 -13.17
C VAL A 26 3.10 21.89 -13.15
N ARG A 27 2.47 21.71 -11.97
CA ARG A 27 1.22 20.97 -11.80
C ARG A 27 0.11 21.62 -12.60
N ALA A 28 -0.06 22.94 -12.52
CA ALA A 28 -1.05 23.68 -13.28
C ALA A 28 -0.84 23.51 -14.80
N ALA A 29 0.41 23.65 -15.27
CA ALA A 29 0.75 23.44 -16.68
C ALA A 29 0.42 22.02 -17.15
N TYR A 30 0.73 21.01 -16.33
CA TYR A 30 0.42 19.61 -16.64
C TYR A 30 -1.10 19.35 -16.64
N GLN A 31 -1.83 19.89 -15.67
CA GLN A 31 -3.29 19.75 -15.56
C GLN A 31 -4.05 20.42 -16.72
N GLN A 32 -3.47 21.46 -17.31
CA GLN A 32 -4.01 22.16 -18.48
C GLN A 32 -3.71 21.45 -19.81
N LEU A 33 -2.91 20.39 -19.82
CA LEU A 33 -2.66 19.64 -21.05
C LEU A 33 -3.92 18.91 -21.50
N GLU A 34 -4.21 18.95 -22.80
CA GLU A 34 -5.33 18.25 -23.41
C GLU A 34 -4.88 17.39 -24.62
N GLY A 35 -5.72 16.45 -25.03
CA GLY A 35 -5.57 15.70 -26.28
C GLY A 35 -4.24 14.96 -26.44
N SER A 36 -3.53 15.25 -27.54
CA SER A 36 -2.24 14.64 -27.87
C SER A 36 -1.10 15.11 -26.96
N ASN A 37 -1.15 16.36 -26.48
CA ASN A 37 -0.13 16.91 -25.59
C ASN A 37 -0.13 16.24 -24.22
N LYS A 38 -1.34 16.00 -23.67
CA LYS A 38 -1.49 15.23 -22.43
C LYS A 38 -0.96 13.82 -22.58
N ARG A 39 -1.37 13.11 -23.65
CA ARG A 39 -0.87 11.75 -23.95
C ARG A 39 0.65 11.70 -24.12
N ARG A 40 1.26 12.71 -24.74
CA ARG A 40 2.72 12.80 -24.89
C ARG A 40 3.42 13.05 -23.55
N ALA A 41 2.85 13.91 -22.70
CA ALA A 41 3.38 14.16 -21.36
C ALA A 41 3.27 12.90 -20.46
N GLU A 42 2.13 12.22 -20.49
CA GLU A 42 1.91 10.93 -19.81
C GLU A 42 2.87 9.85 -20.32
N ALA A 43 3.09 9.76 -21.65
CA ALA A 43 4.06 8.84 -22.23
C ALA A 43 5.51 9.18 -21.84
N ASN A 44 5.86 10.46 -21.79
CA ASN A 44 7.17 10.91 -21.32
C ASN A 44 7.35 10.60 -19.82
N GLU A 45 6.37 10.90 -18.97
CA GLU A 45 6.37 10.55 -17.54
C GLU A 45 6.53 9.04 -17.34
N LYS A 46 5.76 8.25 -18.08
CA LYS A 46 5.90 6.79 -18.10
C LYS A 46 7.31 6.39 -18.52
N SER A 47 7.86 6.99 -19.58
CA SER A 47 9.23 6.71 -20.01
C SER A 47 10.29 7.14 -19.00
N LEU A 48 10.07 8.22 -18.23
CA LEU A 48 10.98 8.66 -17.17
C LEU A 48 10.97 7.65 -16.01
N ARG A 49 9.82 7.06 -15.70
CA ARG A 49 9.70 5.97 -14.71
C ARG A 49 10.29 4.67 -15.23
N ASP A 50 9.99 4.30 -16.48
CA ASP A 50 10.41 3.04 -17.11
C ASP A 50 11.92 3.04 -17.46
N LYS A 51 12.50 4.21 -17.77
CA LYS A 51 13.93 4.39 -18.06
C LYS A 51 14.79 4.74 -16.83
N GLY A 52 14.23 4.76 -15.62
CA GLY A 52 14.97 5.12 -14.41
C GLY A 52 15.48 6.57 -14.37
N ALA A 53 14.78 7.49 -15.03
CA ALA A 53 15.24 8.87 -15.24
C ALA A 53 15.08 9.80 -14.02
N LEU A 54 14.25 9.44 -13.03
CA LEU A 54 14.25 10.08 -11.72
C LEU A 54 14.49 9.00 -10.66
N PRO A 55 15.74 8.81 -10.23
CA PRO A 55 16.07 7.76 -9.29
C PRO A 55 15.80 8.27 -7.86
N TYR A 56 14.52 8.37 -7.46
CA TYR A 56 14.18 8.88 -6.12
C TYR A 56 14.81 8.05 -5.01
N GLY A 57 14.95 6.74 -5.22
CA GLY A 57 15.69 5.88 -4.33
C GLY A 57 17.17 6.29 -4.17
N ILE A 58 17.85 6.69 -5.24
CA ILE A 58 19.23 7.23 -5.16
C ILE A 58 19.26 8.53 -4.35
N PHE A 59 18.32 9.45 -4.59
CA PHE A 59 18.28 10.70 -3.81
C PHE A 59 18.03 10.43 -2.31
N ARG A 60 17.16 9.47 -1.98
CA ARG A 60 16.88 9.05 -0.61
C ARG A 60 18.09 8.42 0.05
N ASP A 61 18.78 7.55 -0.69
CA ASP A 61 20.04 6.97 -0.27
C ASP A 61 21.07 8.03 0.05
N GLU A 62 21.28 9.02 -0.84
CA GLU A 62 22.29 10.06 -0.60
C GLU A 62 21.95 10.94 0.58
N VAL A 63 20.67 11.27 0.79
CA VAL A 63 20.26 12.02 1.97
C VAL A 63 20.53 11.19 3.23
N ILE A 64 20.07 9.95 3.28
CA ILE A 64 20.20 9.09 4.48
C ILE A 64 21.67 8.78 4.79
N ARG A 65 22.49 8.53 3.76
CA ARG A 65 23.92 8.20 3.92
C ARG A 65 24.82 9.41 4.06
N SER A 66 24.31 10.63 3.85
CA SER A 66 25.11 11.86 3.94
C SER A 66 25.76 12.06 5.31
N GLU A 67 26.94 12.69 5.30
CA GLU A 67 27.61 13.13 6.53
C GLU A 67 26.76 14.11 7.33
N TYR A 68 25.86 14.87 6.69
CA TYR A 68 24.89 15.72 7.38
C TYR A 68 23.90 14.91 8.21
N THR A 69 23.32 13.85 7.65
CA THR A 69 22.40 12.97 8.38
C THR A 69 23.13 12.26 9.52
N LYS A 70 24.33 11.72 9.29
CA LYS A 70 25.14 11.10 10.34
C LYS A 70 25.48 12.10 11.46
N SER A 71 25.87 13.31 11.11
CA SER A 71 26.16 14.39 12.07
C SER A 71 24.91 14.78 12.87
N ALA A 72 23.76 14.90 12.23
CA ALA A 72 22.49 15.18 12.91
C ALA A 72 22.14 14.06 13.90
N VAL A 73 22.28 12.78 13.53
CA VAL A 73 22.07 11.68 14.47
C VAL A 73 23.08 11.71 15.62
N ASN A 74 24.35 12.01 15.33
CA ASN A 74 25.39 12.11 16.35
C ASN A 74 25.14 13.23 17.36
N ILE A 75 24.58 14.37 16.94
CA ILE A 75 24.20 15.45 17.84
C ILE A 75 22.94 15.09 18.62
N LEU A 76 21.93 14.53 17.94
CA LEU A 76 20.63 14.25 18.56
C LEU A 76 20.68 13.10 19.57
N LYS A 77 21.55 12.11 19.38
CA LYS A 77 21.66 10.96 20.29
C LYS A 77 22.14 11.35 21.69
N ASP A 78 22.91 12.45 21.82
CA ASP A 78 23.46 12.87 23.11
C ASP A 78 22.39 13.47 24.04
N VAL A 79 21.26 13.92 23.47
CA VAL A 79 20.16 14.56 24.20
C VAL A 79 18.83 13.82 24.08
N ASN A 80 18.83 12.63 23.47
CA ASN A 80 17.63 11.82 23.28
C ASN A 80 17.89 10.35 23.63
N GLN A 81 16.87 9.64 24.09
CA GLN A 81 16.93 8.19 24.26
C GLN A 81 16.90 7.43 22.94
N GLN A 82 16.29 7.99 21.89
CA GLN A 82 16.24 7.42 20.55
C GLN A 82 16.20 8.53 19.49
N VAL A 83 16.69 8.20 18.30
CA VAL A 83 16.70 9.06 17.12
C VAL A 83 16.11 8.31 15.92
N HIS A 84 15.18 8.96 15.22
CA HIS A 84 14.52 8.39 14.04
C HIS A 84 14.54 9.36 12.86
N ILE A 85 14.59 8.79 11.66
CA ILE A 85 14.59 9.50 10.38
C ILE A 85 13.25 9.26 9.69
N VAL A 86 12.51 10.33 9.41
CA VAL A 86 11.33 10.27 8.53
C VAL A 86 11.79 10.39 7.08
N SER A 87 11.43 9.38 6.28
CA SER A 87 11.54 9.43 4.81
C SER A 87 10.16 9.71 4.24
N GLN A 88 9.98 10.91 3.67
CA GLN A 88 8.73 11.36 3.10
C GLN A 88 8.81 11.55 1.58
N ASP A 89 7.72 11.29 0.84
CA ASP A 89 7.56 11.64 -0.57
C ASP A 89 7.27 13.12 -0.77
N ALA A 90 7.95 13.75 -1.73
CA ALA A 90 7.86 15.18 -2.01
C ALA A 90 6.46 15.61 -2.49
N ASP A 91 5.64 14.69 -2.99
CA ASP A 91 4.27 14.92 -3.45
C ASP A 91 3.20 14.46 -2.44
N THR A 92 3.59 14.05 -1.24
CA THR A 92 2.66 13.75 -0.13
C THR A 92 2.40 14.96 0.76
N GLY A 93 1.28 14.93 1.50
CA GLY A 93 0.91 15.99 2.43
C GLY A 93 1.83 16.05 3.65
N VAL A 94 2.11 17.26 4.16
CA VAL A 94 2.93 17.48 5.38
C VAL A 94 2.19 17.16 6.68
N ALA A 95 0.88 16.96 6.61
CA ALA A 95 0.03 16.57 7.72
C ALA A 95 -0.37 15.09 7.59
N ALA A 96 -0.47 14.43 8.73
CA ALA A 96 -1.06 13.11 8.84
C ALA A 96 -2.59 13.19 8.80
N ILE A 97 -3.27 12.03 8.72
CA ILE A 97 -4.73 11.90 8.61
C ILE A 97 -5.51 12.61 9.73
N SER A 98 -4.89 12.82 10.89
CA SER A 98 -5.46 13.58 12.01
C SER A 98 -5.35 15.10 11.87
N GLY A 99 -4.73 15.61 10.80
CA GLY A 99 -4.47 17.03 10.55
C GLY A 99 -3.24 17.59 11.26
N VAL A 100 -2.58 16.81 12.13
CA VAL A 100 -1.32 17.22 12.77
C VAL A 100 -0.14 17.00 11.83
N GLY A 101 0.94 17.78 11.99
CA GLY A 101 2.16 17.59 11.21
C GLY A 101 2.72 16.16 11.34
N VAL A 102 3.22 15.59 10.24
CA VAL A 102 3.63 14.17 10.16
C VAL A 102 4.68 13.78 11.22
N LEU A 103 5.64 14.65 11.53
CA LEU A 103 6.66 14.37 12.55
C LEU A 103 6.02 14.24 13.95
N ARG A 104 5.04 15.09 14.25
CA ARG A 104 4.28 15.04 15.51
C ARG A 104 3.35 13.82 15.57
N ALA A 105 2.81 13.39 14.44
CA ALA A 105 2.04 12.15 14.37
C ALA A 105 2.94 10.94 14.71
N TYR A 106 4.12 10.86 14.11
CA TYR A 106 5.10 9.82 14.44
C TYR A 106 5.59 9.91 15.88
N GLU A 107 5.80 11.10 16.42
CA GLU A 107 6.15 11.30 17.83
C GLU A 107 5.10 10.64 18.75
N ARG A 108 3.80 10.93 18.54
CA ARG A 108 2.71 10.31 19.32
C ARG A 108 2.71 8.80 19.20
N VAL A 109 2.78 8.28 17.97
CA VAL A 109 2.82 6.84 17.67
C VAL A 109 3.94 6.17 18.46
N LEU A 110 5.15 6.75 18.46
CA LEU A 110 6.30 6.17 19.15
C LEU A 110 6.16 6.27 20.67
N THR A 111 5.65 7.38 21.21
CA THR A 111 5.40 7.53 22.65
C THR A 111 4.42 6.46 23.19
N GLU A 112 3.46 6.04 22.36
CA GLU A 112 2.50 4.98 22.71
C GLU A 112 3.07 3.57 22.54
N MET A 113 4.20 3.41 21.83
CA MET A 113 4.86 2.12 21.62
C MET A 113 5.79 1.76 22.79
N GLY A 114 5.60 0.58 23.39
CA GLY A 114 6.50 0.08 24.43
C GLY A 114 7.93 -0.20 23.94
N ALA A 115 8.09 -0.52 22.65
CA ALA A 115 9.37 -0.70 21.98
C ALA A 115 9.30 -0.17 20.55
N HIS A 116 10.34 0.53 20.11
CA HIS A 116 10.36 1.15 18.80
C HIS A 116 10.89 0.17 17.74
N PRO A 117 10.15 -0.04 16.64
CA PRO A 117 10.60 -0.90 15.56
C PRO A 117 11.78 -0.27 14.81
N LEU A 118 12.54 -1.08 14.06
CA LEU A 118 13.53 -0.55 13.12
C LEU A 118 12.86 0.24 11.99
N LEU A 119 11.66 -0.20 11.58
CA LEU A 119 10.86 0.42 10.53
C LEU A 119 9.40 0.63 10.99
N THR A 120 8.90 1.86 10.89
CA THR A 120 7.47 2.18 11.09
C THR A 120 6.86 2.70 9.78
N ILE A 121 5.79 2.09 9.31
CA ILE A 121 5.13 2.42 8.04
C ILE A 121 3.85 3.22 8.32
N GLY A 122 3.76 4.45 7.81
CA GLY A 122 2.60 5.31 8.02
C GLY A 122 1.40 4.99 7.13
N GLY A 123 1.64 4.71 5.85
CA GLY A 123 0.59 4.49 4.85
C GLY A 123 0.14 5.75 4.12
N TYR A 124 -0.88 5.62 3.26
CA TYR A 124 -1.46 6.71 2.49
C TYR A 124 -2.96 6.81 2.68
N HIS A 125 -3.49 8.02 2.54
CA HIS A 125 -4.93 8.27 2.42
C HIS A 125 -5.26 9.30 1.33
N PHE A 126 -6.55 9.40 0.99
CA PHE A 126 -7.06 10.27 -0.09
C PHE A 126 -8.10 11.30 0.38
N ASP A 127 -8.23 11.48 1.69
CA ASP A 127 -9.27 12.34 2.26
C ASP A 127 -9.02 13.83 2.00
N ASP A 128 -7.75 14.24 2.00
CA ASP A 128 -7.34 15.63 1.79
C ASP A 128 -6.85 15.90 0.36
N PHE A 129 -6.88 14.89 -0.52
CA PHE A 129 -6.53 15.08 -1.91
C PHE A 129 -7.54 16.01 -2.60
N ASP A 130 -7.05 17.09 -3.24
CA ASP A 130 -7.88 17.94 -4.10
C ASP A 130 -8.09 17.26 -5.46
N TRP A 131 -9.26 16.66 -5.62
CA TRP A 131 -9.67 16.02 -6.85
C TRP A 131 -9.94 17.03 -7.99
N GLY A 132 -10.13 18.31 -7.66
CA GLY A 132 -10.55 19.35 -8.59
C GLY A 132 -12.07 19.37 -8.82
N ARG A 133 -12.60 20.54 -9.22
CA ARG A 133 -14.05 20.79 -9.36
C ARG A 133 -14.75 19.90 -10.38
N LYS A 134 -14.04 19.45 -11.42
CA LYS A 134 -14.57 18.63 -12.53
C LYS A 134 -14.38 17.12 -12.32
N ALA A 135 -13.87 16.69 -11.16
CA ALA A 135 -13.66 15.27 -10.91
C ALA A 135 -14.97 14.49 -10.90
N ASP A 136 -14.91 13.26 -11.41
CA ASP A 136 -16.00 12.30 -11.26
C ASP A 136 -16.19 11.99 -9.76
N ARG A 137 -17.32 12.47 -9.21
CA ARG A 137 -17.70 12.28 -7.80
C ARG A 137 -17.72 10.80 -7.41
N ARG A 138 -18.11 9.92 -8.32
CA ARG A 138 -18.23 8.48 -8.06
C ARG A 138 -16.87 7.80 -8.07
N ALA A 139 -15.99 8.19 -9.00
CA ALA A 139 -14.61 7.71 -9.00
C ALA A 139 -13.88 8.11 -7.71
N LYS A 140 -14.07 9.36 -7.25
CA LYS A 140 -13.58 9.83 -5.94
C LYS A 140 -14.07 8.96 -4.79
N GLN A 141 -15.39 8.72 -4.73
CA GLN A 141 -16.00 7.92 -3.66
C GLN A 141 -15.46 6.48 -3.65
N LEU A 142 -15.44 5.80 -4.80
CA LEU A 142 -14.95 4.42 -4.91
C LEU A 142 -13.47 4.30 -4.52
N THR A 143 -12.66 5.27 -4.91
CA THR A 143 -11.21 5.27 -4.61
C THR A 143 -10.94 5.47 -3.12
N ARG A 144 -11.69 6.35 -2.45
CA ARG A 144 -11.59 6.51 -0.99
C ARG A 144 -12.00 5.25 -0.24
N LEU A 145 -13.12 4.64 -0.64
CA LEU A 145 -13.60 3.40 -0.02
C LEU A 145 -12.62 2.23 -0.22
N ALA A 146 -11.95 2.14 -1.39
CA ALA A 146 -10.90 1.16 -1.62
C ALA A 146 -9.69 1.37 -0.68
N ASN A 147 -9.32 2.63 -0.41
CA ASN A 147 -8.25 2.96 0.53
C ASN A 147 -8.63 2.67 1.99
N GLU A 148 -9.86 2.95 2.42
CA GLU A 148 -10.36 2.56 3.75
C GLU A 148 -10.27 1.04 3.96
N LEU A 149 -10.64 0.25 2.94
CA LEU A 149 -10.51 -1.20 2.97
C LEU A 149 -9.05 -1.65 3.03
N ASP A 150 -8.16 -1.09 2.20
CA ASP A 150 -6.73 -1.40 2.23
C ASP A 150 -6.11 -1.14 3.62
N ARG A 151 -6.46 -0.02 4.26
CA ARG A 151 -5.97 0.30 5.61
C ARG A 151 -6.37 -0.77 6.63
N ALA A 152 -7.58 -1.32 6.53
CA ALA A 152 -8.00 -2.41 7.40
C ALA A 152 -7.24 -3.73 7.13
N ILE A 153 -6.98 -4.04 5.86
CA ILE A 153 -6.18 -5.21 5.48
C ILE A 153 -4.76 -5.10 6.04
N ARG A 154 -4.14 -3.92 5.95
CA ARG A 154 -2.82 -3.65 6.53
C ARG A 154 -2.79 -3.84 8.05
N VAL A 155 -3.86 -3.50 8.77
CA VAL A 155 -3.98 -3.81 10.21
C VAL A 155 -3.93 -5.33 10.45
N GLY A 156 -4.62 -6.13 9.62
CA GLY A 156 -4.56 -7.59 9.69
C GLY A 156 -3.16 -8.14 9.44
N ILE A 157 -2.49 -7.66 8.38
CA ILE A 157 -1.10 -8.05 8.06
C ILE A 157 -0.16 -7.71 9.22
N ALA A 158 -0.26 -6.49 9.77
CA ALA A 158 0.63 -5.98 10.81
C ALA A 158 0.65 -6.85 12.09
N LYS A 159 -0.45 -7.55 12.39
CA LYS A 159 -0.55 -8.41 13.58
C LYS A 159 0.23 -9.71 13.50
N LYS A 160 0.41 -10.27 12.30
CA LYS A 160 1.03 -11.60 12.12
C LYS A 160 2.33 -11.54 11.36
N TYR A 161 2.38 -10.74 10.30
CA TYR A 161 3.55 -10.68 9.44
C TYR A 161 3.80 -9.26 8.93
N PRO A 162 4.20 -8.32 9.81
CA PRO A 162 4.37 -6.92 9.42
C PRO A 162 5.44 -6.71 8.34
N GLN A 163 6.40 -7.63 8.17
CA GLN A 163 7.38 -7.58 7.08
C GLN A 163 6.73 -7.73 5.69
N MET A 164 5.56 -8.36 5.59
CA MET A 164 4.81 -8.44 4.35
C MET A 164 4.22 -7.09 3.93
N LEU A 165 4.05 -6.14 4.86
CA LEU A 165 3.55 -4.81 4.51
C LEU A 165 4.47 -4.19 3.47
N TYR A 166 3.88 -3.81 2.33
CA TYR A 166 4.55 -2.95 1.37
C TYR A 166 4.81 -1.60 2.05
N PRO A 167 6.08 -1.19 2.26
CA PRO A 167 6.39 0.13 2.78
C PRO A 167 5.96 1.13 1.72
N THR A 168 4.85 1.80 1.98
CA THR A 168 4.28 2.80 1.09
C THR A 168 5.30 3.91 0.93
N GLU A 169 5.94 3.97 -0.23
CA GLU A 169 7.15 4.74 -0.51
C GLU A 169 6.90 6.21 -0.72
N PRO A 170 7.53 7.04 0.12
CA PRO A 170 7.74 6.72 1.51
C PRO A 170 6.95 7.70 2.34
N ASN A 171 6.05 7.15 3.12
CA ASN A 171 5.64 7.70 4.39
C ASN A 171 6.05 6.66 5.43
N LEU A 172 7.31 6.73 5.84
CA LEU A 172 7.92 5.79 6.78
C LEU A 172 8.93 6.47 7.71
N LEU A 173 9.16 5.80 8.84
CA LEU A 173 10.12 6.17 9.86
C LEU A 173 11.16 5.05 10.01
N ILE A 174 12.43 5.43 10.08
CA ILE A 174 13.57 4.53 10.25
C ILE A 174 14.22 4.82 11.60
N LYS A 175 14.40 3.81 12.44
CA LYS A 175 15.16 3.98 13.67
C LYS A 175 16.65 4.08 13.35
N ALA A 176 17.23 5.24 13.61
CA ALA A 176 18.64 5.52 13.33
C ALA A 176 19.53 5.14 14.52
N TRP A 177 19.04 5.38 15.75
CA TRP A 177 19.75 5.09 16.99
C TRP A 177 18.78 4.87 18.16
N ASP A 178 19.12 3.98 19.09
CA ASP A 178 18.40 3.63 20.31
C ASP A 178 19.40 3.43 21.48
N GLY A 179 19.37 4.31 22.47
CA GLY A 179 20.32 4.31 23.58
C GLY A 179 19.99 3.33 24.71
N GLN A 180 18.90 2.57 24.58
CA GLN A 180 18.49 1.63 25.62
C GLN A 180 19.03 0.23 25.35
N GLU A 181 19.77 -0.30 26.33
CA GLU A 181 20.29 -1.67 26.28
C GLU A 181 19.17 -2.71 26.14
N GLY A 182 19.46 -3.79 25.41
CA GLY A 182 18.51 -4.89 25.17
C GLY A 182 17.39 -4.57 24.17
N ARG A 183 17.35 -3.37 23.58
CA ARG A 183 16.43 -3.02 22.49
C ARG A 183 17.07 -3.21 21.12
N VAL A 184 16.24 -3.31 20.08
CA VAL A 184 16.70 -3.39 18.69
C VAL A 184 17.54 -2.15 18.38
N SER A 185 18.79 -2.33 17.95
CA SER A 185 19.66 -1.21 17.56
C SER A 185 19.08 -0.44 16.36
N GLY A 186 19.40 0.85 16.27
CA GLY A 186 19.13 1.63 15.06
C GLY A 186 20.10 1.32 13.93
N ILE A 187 19.75 1.71 12.70
CA ILE A 187 20.54 1.41 11.50
C ILE A 187 21.97 1.97 11.54
N PHE A 188 22.26 2.99 12.36
CA PHE A 188 23.60 3.57 12.52
C PHE A 188 24.38 3.04 13.73
N GLN A 189 23.81 2.14 14.54
CA GLN A 189 24.48 1.54 15.70
C GLN A 189 25.03 0.16 15.42
N ASP A 190 24.41 -0.58 14.49
CA ASP A 190 24.83 -1.93 14.14
C ASP A 190 25.94 -1.89 13.09
N ALA A 191 27.19 -2.05 13.53
CA ALA A 191 28.35 -2.05 12.64
C ALA A 191 28.29 -3.16 11.57
N ARG A 192 27.74 -4.34 11.90
CA ARG A 192 27.61 -5.44 10.95
C ARG A 192 26.50 -5.14 9.94
N GLY A 193 25.34 -4.70 10.41
CA GLY A 193 24.23 -4.27 9.57
C GLY A 193 24.64 -3.17 8.60
N LEU A 194 25.41 -2.18 9.09
CA LEU A 194 25.98 -1.11 8.26
C LEU A 194 26.91 -1.62 7.18
N ALA A 195 27.90 -2.45 7.54
CA ALA A 195 28.81 -3.02 6.56
C ALA A 195 28.07 -3.82 5.49
N LEU A 196 27.03 -4.58 5.89
CA LEU A 196 26.17 -5.30 4.95
C LEU A 196 25.36 -4.35 4.05
N LEU A 197 24.86 -3.24 4.58
CA LEU A 197 24.16 -2.22 3.78
C LEU A 197 25.10 -1.47 2.81
N GLU A 198 26.38 -1.32 3.14
CA GLU A 198 27.40 -0.76 2.25
C GLU A 198 27.72 -1.72 1.10
N VAL A 199 27.95 -3.00 1.40
CA VAL A 199 28.22 -4.04 0.39
C VAL A 199 27.02 -4.23 -0.55
N GLN A 200 25.79 -4.07 -0.06
CA GLN A 200 24.57 -4.21 -0.86
C GLN A 200 24.33 -3.05 -1.85
N GLY A 201 25.02 -1.92 -1.70
CA GLY A 201 24.79 -0.72 -2.51
C GLY A 201 23.60 0.10 -1.99
N LEU A 202 22.68 0.48 -2.89
CA LEU A 202 21.55 1.38 -2.59
C LEU A 202 20.51 0.73 -1.67
N LEU A 203 20.15 1.39 -0.57
CA LEU A 203 19.08 0.97 0.35
C LEU A 203 17.73 1.01 -0.37
N PHE A 204 17.40 2.11 -1.05
CA PHE A 204 16.13 2.29 -1.74
C PHE A 204 16.16 1.80 -3.19
N GLY A 205 17.31 1.37 -3.70
CA GLY A 205 17.47 0.99 -5.10
C GLY A 205 17.31 2.16 -6.07
N ALA A 206 17.30 1.86 -7.37
CA ALA A 206 17.30 2.88 -8.44
C ALA A 206 16.02 2.84 -9.31
N ARG A 207 15.04 2.02 -8.96
CA ARG A 207 13.81 1.78 -9.75
C ARG A 207 12.59 1.89 -8.83
N GLY A 208 11.39 1.87 -9.41
CA GLY A 208 10.15 1.86 -8.64
C GLY A 208 10.07 0.71 -7.62
N ALA A 209 9.25 0.89 -6.60
CA ALA A 209 9.19 0.01 -5.42
C ALA A 209 10.44 0.10 -4.51
N GLU A 210 10.90 1.33 -4.25
CA GLU A 210 12.01 1.77 -3.43
C GLU A 210 12.01 1.31 -1.95
N GLY A 211 10.86 1.30 -1.33
CA GLY A 211 10.53 0.87 0.02
C GLY A 211 10.45 -0.63 0.09
N ARG A 212 9.99 -1.30 -0.99
CA ARG A 212 10.24 -2.75 -1.12
C ARG A 212 11.73 -3.05 -1.21
N ALA A 213 12.49 -2.29 -2.00
CA ALA A 213 13.94 -2.46 -2.08
C ALA A 213 14.60 -2.23 -0.71
N MET A 214 14.23 -1.15 -0.02
CA MET A 214 14.66 -0.82 1.34
C MET A 214 14.35 -1.93 2.33
N ARG A 215 13.10 -2.41 2.39
CA ARG A 215 12.74 -3.52 3.28
C ARG A 215 13.60 -4.74 2.99
N ASN A 216 13.77 -5.11 1.73
CA ASN A 216 14.55 -6.29 1.38
C ASN A 216 16.03 -6.13 1.74
N ALA A 217 16.59 -4.92 1.61
CA ALA A 217 17.96 -4.61 2.02
C ALA A 217 18.11 -4.65 3.56
N LEU A 218 17.13 -4.13 4.30
CA LEU A 218 17.08 -4.24 5.75
C LEU A 218 16.96 -5.70 6.19
N MET A 219 16.12 -6.51 5.55
CA MET A 219 16.00 -7.94 5.87
C MET A 219 17.33 -8.69 5.68
N LYS A 220 18.08 -8.37 4.62
CA LYS A 220 19.38 -8.97 4.37
C LYS A 220 20.44 -8.53 5.38
N ALA A 221 20.36 -7.29 5.85
CA ALA A 221 21.33 -6.73 6.80
C ALA A 221 21.03 -7.11 8.26
N PHE A 222 19.76 -7.14 8.65
CA PHE A 222 19.30 -7.23 10.04
C PHE A 222 18.49 -8.50 10.34
N GLY A 223 18.30 -9.39 9.37
CA GLY A 223 17.46 -10.59 9.52
C GLY A 223 16.01 -10.37 9.09
N THR A 224 15.29 -11.45 8.79
CA THR A 224 13.90 -11.42 8.32
C THR A 224 12.90 -11.10 9.42
N ASP A 225 13.32 -11.18 10.67
CA ASP A 225 12.57 -10.95 11.89
C ASP A 225 12.77 -9.53 12.47
N PHE A 226 13.50 -8.66 11.76
CA PHE A 226 13.66 -7.27 12.15
C PHE A 226 12.29 -6.60 12.39
N SER A 227 12.24 -5.72 13.38
CA SER A 227 10.98 -5.17 13.86
C SER A 227 10.38 -4.16 12.87
N VAL A 228 9.14 -4.42 12.47
CA VAL A 228 8.32 -3.57 11.60
C VAL A 228 6.99 -3.28 12.28
N ALA A 229 6.53 -2.04 12.26
CA ALA A 229 5.19 -1.68 12.72
C ALA A 229 4.41 -0.88 11.66
N TYR A 230 3.09 -1.04 11.66
CA TYR A 230 2.16 -0.21 10.89
C TYR A 230 1.55 0.87 11.80
N ALA A 231 1.67 2.13 11.39
CA ALA A 231 1.19 3.30 12.14
C ALA A 231 0.20 4.11 11.28
N PRO A 232 -1.05 3.63 11.13
CA PRO A 232 -2.05 4.26 10.25
C PRO A 232 -2.42 5.69 10.63
N ASP A 233 -2.12 6.14 11.85
CA ASP A 233 -2.36 7.51 12.30
C ASP A 233 -1.31 8.51 11.78
N ALA A 234 -0.17 7.99 11.30
CA ALA A 234 0.84 8.76 10.60
C ALA A 234 0.63 8.76 9.08
N SER A 235 -0.44 8.14 8.56
CA SER A 235 -0.78 8.14 7.13
C SER A 235 -0.87 9.57 6.58
N THR A 236 -0.25 9.84 5.43
CA THR A 236 -0.27 11.15 4.77
C THR A 236 -1.10 11.14 3.50
N GLY A 237 -1.61 12.31 3.12
CA GLY A 237 -2.36 12.47 1.87
C GLY A 237 -1.46 12.24 0.66
N THR A 238 -1.93 11.47 -0.33
CA THR A 238 -1.23 11.27 -1.60
C THR A 238 -2.16 11.44 -2.80
N SER A 239 -1.60 11.44 -4.01
CA SER A 239 -2.37 11.55 -5.24
C SER A 239 -2.77 10.19 -5.84
N PRO A 240 -4.06 9.91 -6.05
CA PRO A 240 -4.52 8.77 -6.86
C PRO A 240 -4.48 9.05 -8.38
N LEU A 241 -3.93 10.19 -8.82
CA LEU A 241 -3.87 10.63 -10.21
C LEU A 241 -2.46 10.47 -10.82
N PRO A 242 -2.29 10.60 -12.15
CA PRO A 242 -3.32 10.67 -13.20
C PRO A 242 -4.16 9.39 -13.29
N GLY A 243 -5.42 9.57 -13.70
CA GLY A 243 -6.40 8.50 -13.93
C GLY A 243 -6.09 7.64 -15.15
N ASP A 244 -4.85 7.16 -15.27
CA ASP A 244 -4.50 6.11 -16.21
C ASP A 244 -5.07 4.78 -15.69
N GLU A 245 -6.04 4.23 -16.41
CA GLU A 245 -6.63 2.93 -16.08
C GLU A 245 -5.59 1.81 -16.05
N ALA A 246 -4.48 1.93 -16.79
CA ALA A 246 -3.40 0.96 -16.75
C ALA A 246 -2.62 0.99 -15.42
N ARG A 247 -2.57 2.16 -14.77
CA ARG A 247 -1.98 2.35 -13.42
C ARG A 247 -2.91 1.83 -12.32
N GLY A 248 -4.23 1.88 -12.53
CA GLY A 248 -5.21 1.36 -11.57
C GLY A 248 -5.15 2.07 -10.21
N LEU A 249 -4.73 3.34 -10.16
CA LEU A 249 -4.66 4.12 -8.91
C LEU A 249 -6.03 4.66 -8.49
N THR A 250 -6.88 4.98 -9.48
CA THR A 250 -8.26 5.42 -9.30
C THR A 250 -9.21 4.29 -9.65
N VAL A 251 -10.26 4.09 -8.85
CA VAL A 251 -11.36 3.17 -9.16
C VAL A 251 -12.45 3.94 -9.91
N THR A 252 -12.72 3.57 -11.17
CA THR A 252 -13.70 4.27 -12.02
C THR A 252 -15.04 3.52 -12.11
N PRO A 253 -16.18 4.21 -12.33
CA PRO A 253 -17.45 3.54 -12.61
C PRO A 253 -17.39 2.61 -13.83
N THR A 254 -16.58 2.93 -14.82
CA THR A 254 -16.37 2.09 -16.01
C THR A 254 -15.63 0.80 -15.68
N ALA A 255 -14.67 0.83 -14.76
CA ALA A 255 -14.01 -0.38 -14.26
C ALA A 255 -15.00 -1.28 -13.49
N VAL A 256 -15.83 -0.70 -12.62
CA VAL A 256 -16.87 -1.44 -11.89
C VAL A 256 -17.88 -2.10 -12.85
N ARG A 257 -18.34 -1.38 -13.89
CA ARG A 257 -19.24 -1.94 -14.91
C ARG A 257 -18.59 -3.07 -15.72
N ARG A 258 -17.32 -2.91 -16.09
CA ARG A 258 -16.56 -3.98 -16.77
C ARG A 258 -16.43 -5.22 -15.90
N ALA A 259 -16.12 -5.04 -14.61
CA ALA A 259 -16.07 -6.13 -13.63
C ALA A 259 -17.41 -6.87 -13.59
N ALA A 260 -18.50 -6.16 -13.34
CA ALA A 260 -19.85 -6.74 -13.28
C ALA A 260 -20.29 -7.47 -14.57
N GLN A 261 -19.67 -7.17 -15.72
CA GLN A 261 -19.95 -7.81 -17.01
C GLN A 261 -19.00 -8.97 -17.33
N GLY A 262 -18.06 -9.31 -16.44
CA GLY A 262 -17.01 -10.30 -16.72
C GLY A 262 -16.02 -9.84 -17.81
N ARG A 263 -15.89 -8.52 -18.02
CA ARG A 263 -15.06 -7.90 -19.08
C ARG A 263 -13.78 -7.25 -18.54
N MET A 264 -13.38 -7.57 -17.31
CA MET A 264 -12.10 -7.10 -16.77
C MET A 264 -10.95 -7.84 -17.44
N ARG A 265 -9.87 -7.11 -17.72
CA ARG A 265 -8.63 -7.76 -18.18
C ARG A 265 -8.02 -8.54 -17.01
N VAL A 266 -8.12 -9.85 -17.09
CA VAL A 266 -7.42 -10.82 -16.25
C VAL A 266 -5.91 -10.66 -16.47
N ARG A 267 -5.11 -10.59 -15.40
CA ARG A 267 -3.65 -10.42 -15.50
C ARG A 267 -2.93 -11.59 -14.80
N GLY A 268 -3.08 -12.81 -15.30
CA GLY A 268 -2.29 -13.96 -14.84
C GLY A 268 -3.06 -14.97 -14.00
N GLY A 269 -3.77 -15.86 -14.70
CA GLY A 269 -4.35 -17.08 -14.13
C GLY A 269 -5.51 -16.86 -13.16
N GLU A 270 -6.06 -15.64 -13.02
CA GLU A 270 -7.20 -15.42 -12.15
C GLU A 270 -8.47 -16.09 -12.68
N GLU A 271 -9.25 -16.72 -11.80
CA GLU A 271 -10.52 -17.36 -12.18
C GLU A 271 -11.54 -16.35 -12.73
N THR A 272 -12.11 -16.65 -13.91
CA THR A 272 -13.03 -15.76 -14.64
C THR A 272 -14.21 -15.31 -13.78
N LEU A 273 -14.82 -16.22 -13.01
CA LEU A 273 -15.96 -15.93 -12.14
C LEU A 273 -15.62 -14.90 -11.06
N ARG A 274 -14.46 -15.05 -10.42
CA ARG A 274 -13.94 -14.10 -9.41
C ARG A 274 -13.76 -12.71 -10.01
N THR A 275 -13.23 -12.62 -11.23
CA THR A 275 -13.03 -11.34 -11.92
C THR A 275 -14.32 -10.68 -12.44
N ALA A 276 -15.42 -11.44 -12.49
CA ALA A 276 -16.73 -10.97 -12.93
C ALA A 276 -17.54 -10.30 -11.80
N HIS A 277 -17.02 -10.27 -10.58
CA HIS A 277 -17.68 -9.60 -9.46
C HIS A 277 -17.42 -8.08 -9.50
N ARG A 278 -18.46 -7.26 -9.31
CA ARG A 278 -18.36 -5.78 -9.32
C ARG A 278 -17.33 -5.19 -8.34
N MET A 279 -17.13 -5.84 -7.20
CA MET A 279 -16.11 -5.46 -6.19
C MET A 279 -14.68 -5.63 -6.71
N TYR A 280 -14.47 -6.45 -7.74
CA TYR A 280 -13.14 -6.73 -8.27
C TYR A 280 -12.41 -5.48 -8.75
N ALA A 281 -13.13 -4.44 -9.19
CA ALA A 281 -12.55 -3.15 -9.54
C ALA A 281 -11.87 -2.43 -8.36
N LEU A 282 -12.35 -2.61 -7.11
CA LEU A 282 -11.70 -2.10 -5.91
C LEU A 282 -10.55 -3.02 -5.47
N ILE A 283 -10.71 -4.33 -5.63
CA ILE A 283 -9.71 -5.34 -5.26
C ILE A 283 -8.39 -5.13 -6.01
N ILE A 284 -8.47 -4.83 -7.32
CA ILE A 284 -7.27 -4.65 -8.16
C ILE A 284 -6.72 -3.23 -8.16
N GLN A 285 -7.26 -2.33 -7.33
CA GLN A 285 -6.70 -0.99 -7.18
C GLN A 285 -5.24 -1.14 -6.73
N SER A 286 -4.33 -0.46 -7.44
CA SER A 286 -2.89 -0.75 -7.37
C SER A 286 -2.24 -0.51 -6.00
N GLN A 287 -2.88 0.27 -5.13
CA GLN A 287 -2.41 0.51 -3.77
C GLN A 287 -3.11 -0.37 -2.72
N SER A 288 -4.05 -1.22 -3.16
CA SER A 288 -4.79 -2.14 -2.33
C SER A 288 -4.07 -3.47 -2.16
N ASN A 289 -3.98 -3.92 -0.91
CA ASN A 289 -3.57 -5.27 -0.54
C ASN A 289 -4.77 -6.25 -0.55
N ALA A 290 -5.94 -5.87 -1.08
CA ALA A 290 -7.06 -6.80 -1.21
C ALA A 290 -6.83 -7.88 -2.26
N SER A 291 -5.98 -7.63 -3.26
CA SER A 291 -5.70 -8.62 -4.29
C SER A 291 -4.84 -9.76 -3.75
N ALA A 292 -5.29 -10.99 -3.96
CA ALA A 292 -4.58 -12.21 -3.64
C ALA A 292 -3.21 -12.27 -4.32
N ARG A 293 -3.11 -11.73 -5.55
CA ARG A 293 -1.84 -11.63 -6.28
C ARG A 293 -0.87 -10.66 -5.60
N THR A 294 -1.35 -9.50 -5.18
CA THR A 294 -0.54 -8.52 -4.44
C THR A 294 -0.06 -9.12 -3.13
N LEU A 295 -0.97 -9.74 -2.36
CA LEU A 295 -0.65 -10.42 -1.11
C LEU A 295 0.41 -11.52 -1.32
N ALA A 296 0.19 -12.45 -2.25
CA ALA A 296 1.15 -13.52 -2.52
C ALA A 296 2.53 -12.96 -2.92
N ARG A 297 2.57 -11.94 -3.79
CA ARG A 297 3.82 -11.31 -4.19
C ARG A 297 4.54 -10.67 -3.00
N GLU A 298 3.86 -9.85 -2.20
CA GLU A 298 4.52 -9.18 -1.07
C GLU A 298 4.93 -10.19 0.02
N PHE A 299 4.15 -11.25 0.23
CA PHE A 299 4.48 -12.36 1.13
C PHE A 299 5.74 -13.08 0.68
N THR A 300 5.78 -13.57 -0.58
CA THR A 300 6.97 -14.25 -1.13
C THR A 300 8.20 -13.34 -1.10
N ARG A 301 8.05 -12.03 -1.29
CA ARG A 301 9.16 -11.08 -1.18
C ARG A 301 9.61 -10.84 0.25
N ALA A 302 8.73 -11.03 1.24
CA ALA A 302 9.06 -10.96 2.65
C ALA A 302 9.58 -12.29 3.22
N THR A 303 9.45 -13.39 2.48
CA THR A 303 9.92 -14.74 2.87
C THR A 303 11.02 -15.23 1.93
N PRO A 304 12.31 -14.94 2.21
CA PRO A 304 13.42 -15.43 1.40
C PRO A 304 13.41 -16.94 1.25
N GLY A 305 13.76 -17.44 0.05
CA GLY A 305 13.78 -18.86 -0.27
C GLY A 305 12.50 -19.41 -0.89
N LEU A 306 11.39 -18.64 -0.90
CA LEU A 306 10.18 -19.07 -1.62
C LEU A 306 10.26 -18.82 -3.13
N GLU A 307 9.96 -19.85 -3.90
CA GLU A 307 9.93 -19.81 -5.36
C GLU A 307 8.58 -19.31 -5.92
N GLU A 308 8.55 -19.07 -7.24
CA GLU A 308 7.34 -18.61 -7.94
C GLU A 308 6.19 -19.63 -7.88
N THR A 309 6.51 -20.93 -7.86
CA THR A 309 5.54 -22.03 -7.68
C THR A 309 4.80 -21.88 -6.34
N ALA A 310 5.52 -21.65 -5.25
CA ALA A 310 4.94 -21.37 -3.94
C ALA A 310 4.09 -20.09 -3.97
N GLN A 311 4.57 -19.01 -4.61
CA GLN A 311 3.78 -17.78 -4.77
C GLN A 311 2.42 -18.04 -5.43
N ARG A 312 2.39 -18.81 -6.53
CA ARG A 312 1.14 -19.15 -7.23
C ARG A 312 0.22 -20.03 -6.38
N LEU A 313 0.80 -20.97 -5.63
CA LEU A 313 0.06 -21.81 -4.69
C LEU A 313 -0.63 -20.96 -3.62
N LEU A 314 0.12 -20.11 -2.92
CA LEU A 314 -0.39 -19.22 -1.88
C LEU A 314 -1.44 -18.25 -2.43
N GLN A 315 -1.22 -17.70 -3.63
CA GLN A 315 -2.18 -16.84 -4.32
C GLN A 315 -3.54 -17.52 -4.50
N ASN A 316 -3.54 -18.74 -5.04
CA ASN A 316 -4.76 -19.40 -5.50
C ASN A 316 -5.50 -20.16 -4.39
N LYS A 317 -4.78 -20.60 -3.35
CA LYS A 317 -5.33 -21.49 -2.31
C LYS A 317 -5.49 -20.84 -0.94
N ILE A 318 -4.80 -19.73 -0.68
CA ILE A 318 -4.86 -19.07 0.63
C ILE A 318 -5.32 -17.62 0.47
N PHE A 319 -4.57 -16.79 -0.27
CA PHE A 319 -4.88 -15.37 -0.35
C PHE A 319 -6.14 -15.04 -1.18
N SER A 320 -6.63 -15.97 -2.01
CA SER A 320 -7.92 -15.87 -2.69
C SER A 320 -9.09 -15.66 -1.71
N TYR A 321 -8.99 -16.23 -0.49
CA TYR A 321 -10.01 -16.05 0.55
C TYR A 321 -10.16 -14.60 1.04
N VAL A 322 -9.14 -13.75 0.87
CA VAL A 322 -9.25 -12.30 1.12
C VAL A 322 -10.18 -11.64 0.09
N GLU A 323 -10.03 -12.00 -1.18
CA GLU A 323 -10.90 -11.51 -2.25
C GLU A 323 -12.34 -12.03 -2.07
N ASP A 324 -12.50 -13.31 -1.74
CA ASP A 324 -13.82 -13.91 -1.46
C ASP A 324 -14.52 -13.22 -0.30
N THR A 325 -13.78 -12.88 0.75
CA THR A 325 -14.30 -12.10 1.88
C THR A 325 -14.74 -10.71 1.43
N ALA A 326 -13.93 -10.01 0.61
CA ALA A 326 -14.29 -8.70 0.10
C ALA A 326 -15.57 -8.73 -0.75
N MET A 327 -15.73 -9.76 -1.60
CA MET A 327 -16.93 -9.95 -2.42
C MET A 327 -18.15 -10.26 -1.56
N LEU A 328 -18.02 -11.20 -0.60
CA LEU A 328 -19.07 -11.57 0.34
C LEU A 328 -19.58 -10.36 1.15
N MET A 329 -18.67 -9.55 1.67
CA MET A 329 -18.99 -8.36 2.46
C MET A 329 -19.56 -7.23 1.61
N ALA A 330 -19.14 -7.08 0.35
CA ALA A 330 -19.72 -6.10 -0.57
C ALA A 330 -21.19 -6.43 -0.91
N ASP A 331 -21.53 -7.72 -1.02
CA ASP A 331 -22.90 -8.15 -1.27
C ASP A 331 -23.76 -8.20 -0.01
N ASN A 332 -23.15 -8.47 1.15
CA ASN A 332 -23.85 -8.58 2.43
C ASN A 332 -23.14 -7.74 3.50
N PRO A 333 -23.29 -6.40 3.46
CA PRO A 333 -22.49 -5.48 4.28
C PRO A 333 -22.79 -5.52 5.79
N SER A 334 -23.83 -6.25 6.21
CA SER A 334 -24.18 -6.47 7.62
C SER A 334 -23.49 -7.67 8.26
N LEU A 335 -22.77 -8.48 7.49
CA LEU A 335 -22.05 -9.64 8.03
C LEU A 335 -20.93 -9.18 8.97
N THR A 336 -20.60 -10.04 9.92
CA THR A 336 -19.48 -9.87 10.85
C THR A 336 -18.70 -11.18 10.95
N GLY A 337 -17.58 -11.17 11.67
CA GLY A 337 -16.78 -12.38 11.92
C GLY A 337 -17.57 -13.56 12.49
N GLY A 338 -18.66 -13.30 13.22
CA GLY A 338 -19.54 -14.33 13.80
C GLY A 338 -20.62 -14.87 12.84
N SER A 339 -20.83 -14.24 11.69
CA SER A 339 -21.87 -14.65 10.75
C SER A 339 -21.58 -16.04 10.17
N PRO A 340 -22.60 -16.91 9.97
CA PRO A 340 -22.41 -18.27 9.45
C PRO A 340 -21.64 -18.33 8.13
N ALA A 341 -21.90 -17.40 7.20
CA ALA A 341 -21.21 -17.34 5.92
C ALA A 341 -19.70 -17.06 6.06
N VAL A 342 -19.32 -16.16 6.98
CA VAL A 342 -17.91 -15.84 7.26
C VAL A 342 -17.23 -17.00 7.96
N ARG A 343 -17.90 -17.65 8.91
CA ARG A 343 -17.39 -18.87 9.57
C ARG A 343 -17.19 -20.03 8.58
N ALA A 344 -18.13 -20.22 7.66
CA ALA A 344 -18.00 -21.22 6.60
C ALA A 344 -16.83 -20.92 5.66
N LEU A 345 -16.58 -19.63 5.34
CA LEU A 345 -15.41 -19.22 4.56
C LEU A 345 -14.10 -19.55 5.29
N LYS A 346 -13.98 -19.21 6.58
CA LYS A 346 -12.81 -19.56 7.40
C LYS A 346 -12.59 -21.08 7.50
N LYS A 347 -13.66 -21.85 7.71
CA LYS A 347 -13.58 -23.32 7.76
C LYS A 347 -13.09 -23.94 6.44
N ARG A 348 -13.47 -23.36 5.30
CA ARG A 348 -12.97 -23.79 3.99
C ARG A 348 -11.49 -23.47 3.81
N LEU A 349 -11.05 -22.28 4.25
CA LEU A 349 -9.63 -21.93 4.31
C LEU A 349 -8.84 -22.93 5.17
N ASP A 350 -9.33 -23.28 6.36
CA ASP A 350 -8.70 -24.29 7.22
C ASP A 350 -8.55 -25.64 6.50
N ALA A 351 -9.63 -26.11 5.86
CA ALA A 351 -9.63 -27.37 5.12
C ALA A 351 -8.69 -27.37 3.90
N ASP A 352 -8.63 -26.26 3.16
CA ASP A 352 -7.71 -26.12 2.02
C ASP A 352 -6.26 -26.11 2.48
N VAL A 353 -5.95 -25.45 3.60
CA VAL A 353 -4.59 -25.45 4.19
C VAL A 353 -4.21 -26.85 4.69
N GLU A 354 -5.12 -27.58 5.32
CA GLU A 354 -4.89 -28.98 5.69
C GLU A 354 -4.61 -29.86 4.46
N ALA A 355 -5.38 -29.68 3.38
CA ALA A 355 -5.16 -30.42 2.14
C ALA A 355 -3.81 -30.07 1.50
N LEU A 356 -3.43 -28.78 1.49
CA LEU A 356 -2.13 -28.33 1.02
C LEU A 356 -0.98 -28.96 1.80
N ASN A 357 -1.08 -28.97 3.13
CA ASN A 357 -0.04 -29.52 4.00
C ASN A 357 0.14 -31.05 3.86
N ARG A 358 -0.81 -31.75 3.21
CA ARG A 358 -0.70 -33.17 2.84
C ARG A 358 -0.07 -33.40 1.46
N LEU A 359 0.09 -32.37 0.63
CA LEU A 359 0.76 -32.50 -0.65
C LEU A 359 2.25 -32.74 -0.43
N GLN A 360 2.82 -33.72 -1.12
CA GLN A 360 4.24 -34.08 -0.99
C GLN A 360 5.17 -32.87 -1.17
N ALA A 361 4.92 -32.05 -2.19
CA ALA A 361 5.67 -30.83 -2.48
C ALA A 361 5.64 -29.75 -1.37
N VAL A 362 4.69 -29.86 -0.43
CA VAL A 362 4.59 -28.97 0.74
C VAL A 362 5.08 -29.68 1.99
N SER A 363 4.74 -30.96 2.17
CA SER A 363 5.10 -31.73 3.37
C SER A 363 6.60 -32.04 3.46
N GLU A 364 7.27 -32.19 2.32
CA GLU A 364 8.71 -32.51 2.26
C GLU A 364 9.61 -31.27 2.26
N ASP A 365 9.06 -30.06 2.09
CA ASP A 365 9.78 -28.80 2.16
C ASP A 365 9.33 -27.99 3.40
N PRO A 366 10.12 -28.01 4.50
CA PRO A 366 9.78 -27.29 5.73
C PRO A 366 9.59 -25.79 5.54
N ALA A 367 10.30 -25.16 4.59
CA ALA A 367 10.18 -23.73 4.33
C ALA A 367 8.84 -23.40 3.66
N VAL A 368 8.40 -24.25 2.71
CA VAL A 368 7.09 -24.11 2.06
C VAL A 368 5.96 -24.37 3.05
N LYS A 369 6.09 -25.38 3.92
CA LYS A 369 5.11 -25.65 4.99
C LYS A 369 4.97 -24.47 5.95
N GLN A 370 6.10 -23.95 6.46
CA GLN A 370 6.08 -22.77 7.35
C GLN A 370 5.47 -21.55 6.66
N ALA A 371 5.72 -21.38 5.36
CA ALA A 371 5.13 -20.32 4.56
C ALA A 371 3.60 -20.49 4.41
N VAL A 372 3.10 -21.71 4.21
CA VAL A 372 1.67 -22.02 4.17
C VAL A 372 1.01 -21.67 5.51
N ASP A 373 1.57 -22.12 6.62
CA ASP A 373 1.04 -21.86 7.95
C ASP A 373 1.03 -20.35 8.27
N LYS A 374 2.12 -19.65 7.95
CA LYS A 374 2.22 -18.19 8.17
C LYS A 374 1.26 -17.40 7.28
N ALA A 375 1.08 -17.80 6.02
CA ALA A 375 0.13 -17.20 5.10
C ALA A 375 -1.32 -17.45 5.57
N HIS A 376 -1.59 -18.64 6.12
CA HIS A 376 -2.88 -18.99 6.71
C HIS A 376 -3.21 -18.07 7.89
N GLU A 377 -2.33 -17.97 8.89
CA GLU A 377 -2.51 -17.09 10.05
C GLU A 377 -2.73 -15.62 9.63
N THR A 378 -1.93 -15.14 8.68
CA THR A 378 -2.03 -13.77 8.17
C THR A 378 -3.37 -13.54 7.49
N THR A 379 -3.83 -14.50 6.68
CA THR A 379 -5.13 -14.45 6.01
C THR A 379 -6.29 -14.46 7.01
N GLN A 380 -6.20 -15.25 8.08
CA GLN A 380 -7.21 -15.25 9.14
C GLN A 380 -7.33 -13.89 9.84
N GLU A 381 -6.21 -13.21 10.12
CA GLU A 381 -6.23 -11.86 10.70
C GLU A 381 -6.78 -10.82 9.72
N ILE A 382 -6.44 -10.92 8.44
CA ILE A 382 -7.01 -10.04 7.40
C ILE A 382 -8.53 -10.21 7.35
N ILE A 383 -9.03 -11.45 7.29
CA ILE A 383 -10.48 -11.73 7.28
C ILE A 383 -11.12 -11.17 8.55
N SER A 384 -10.49 -11.35 9.71
CA SER A 384 -11.00 -10.84 10.98
C SER A 384 -11.05 -9.31 11.02
N ALA A 385 -10.04 -8.62 10.47
CA ALA A 385 -10.04 -7.17 10.33
C ALA A 385 -11.12 -6.69 9.35
N MET A 386 -11.27 -7.35 8.21
CA MET A 386 -12.29 -7.02 7.19
C MET A 386 -13.72 -7.26 7.68
N THR A 387 -13.92 -8.17 8.63
CA THR A 387 -15.25 -8.55 9.15
C THR A 387 -15.53 -7.99 10.54
N ALA A 388 -14.69 -7.06 10.99
CA ALA A 388 -14.83 -6.37 12.26
C ALA A 388 -16.05 -5.42 12.22
N PRO A 389 -16.85 -5.31 13.31
CA PRO A 389 -18.04 -4.45 13.34
C PRO A 389 -17.76 -2.98 12.98
N GLN A 390 -16.55 -2.49 13.27
CA GLN A 390 -16.11 -1.13 12.96
C GLN A 390 -16.13 -0.82 11.46
N LEU A 391 -16.03 -1.83 10.59
CA LEU A 391 -16.09 -1.66 9.13
C LEU A 391 -17.50 -1.76 8.54
N ALA A 392 -18.54 -2.02 9.35
CA ALA A 392 -19.91 -2.18 8.83
C ALA A 392 -20.37 -0.97 8.00
N LYS A 393 -20.02 0.25 8.43
CA LYS A 393 -20.32 1.48 7.68
C LYS A 393 -19.57 1.55 6.35
N VAL A 394 -18.30 1.15 6.34
CA VAL A 394 -17.45 1.11 5.13
C VAL A 394 -18.05 0.15 4.12
N TRP A 395 -18.41 -1.07 4.54
CA TRP A 395 -19.03 -2.07 3.66
C TRP A 395 -20.38 -1.63 3.12
N LYS A 396 -21.23 -1.03 3.96
CA LYS A 396 -22.50 -0.46 3.51
C LYS A 396 -22.27 0.59 2.43
N ASN A 397 -21.29 1.47 2.62
CA ASN A 397 -20.95 2.50 1.65
C ASN A 397 -20.38 1.90 0.35
N ILE A 398 -19.54 0.87 0.43
CA ILE A 398 -19.04 0.12 -0.72
C ILE A 398 -20.20 -0.51 -1.50
N SER A 399 -21.10 -1.23 -0.82
CA SER A 399 -22.24 -1.90 -1.45
C SER A 399 -23.13 -0.90 -2.21
N LEU A 400 -23.51 0.21 -1.56
CA LEU A 400 -24.25 1.30 -2.19
C LEU A 400 -23.46 1.97 -3.33
N ALA A 401 -22.13 2.06 -3.19
CA ALA A 401 -21.24 2.61 -4.20
C ALA A 401 -21.11 1.71 -5.45
N LEU A 402 -21.24 0.40 -5.28
CA LEU A 402 -21.25 -0.55 -6.38
C LEU A 402 -22.63 -0.60 -7.04
N ASP A 403 -23.69 -0.69 -6.25
CA ASP A 403 -25.09 -0.72 -6.71
C ASP A 403 -25.44 0.45 -7.62
N ALA A 404 -25.15 1.70 -7.20
CA ALA A 404 -25.55 2.84 -8.04
C ALA A 404 -24.71 2.99 -9.32
N VAL A 405 -23.65 2.20 -9.49
CA VAL A 405 -22.90 2.12 -10.76
C VAL A 405 -23.49 1.05 -11.68
N THR A 406 -23.99 -0.04 -11.11
CA THR A 406 -24.47 -1.21 -11.87
C THR A 406 -25.98 -1.22 -12.11
N LYS A 407 -26.78 -0.51 -11.30
CA LYS A 407 -28.22 -0.34 -11.55
C LYS A 407 -28.43 0.36 -12.89
N LYS A 408 -29.26 -0.25 -13.76
CA LYS A 408 -29.74 0.42 -14.98
C LYS A 408 -30.45 1.73 -14.58
N PRO A 409 -30.30 2.83 -15.33
CA PRO A 409 -31.15 3.99 -15.13
C PRO A 409 -32.61 3.51 -15.20
N SER A 410 -33.41 3.82 -14.17
CA SER A 410 -34.85 3.58 -14.23
C SER A 410 -35.35 4.22 -15.51
N GLU A 411 -35.93 3.44 -16.42
CA GLU A 411 -36.71 3.99 -17.52
C GLU A 411 -37.72 4.95 -16.92
N GLY A 412 -37.47 6.26 -17.10
CA GLY A 412 -38.35 7.29 -16.64
C GLY A 412 -39.71 7.01 -17.25
N ARG A 413 -40.71 6.87 -16.39
CA ARG A 413 -42.14 6.85 -16.74
C ARG A 413 -42.34 7.78 -17.93
N GLY A 414 -42.69 7.20 -19.07
CA GLY A 414 -43.12 7.96 -20.23
C GLY A 414 -44.19 8.94 -19.76
N ARG A 415 -43.87 10.23 -19.78
CA ARG A 415 -44.88 11.26 -19.96
C ARG A 415 -45.52 10.92 -21.30
N ARG A 416 -46.62 10.17 -21.27
CA ARG A 416 -47.58 10.12 -22.37
C ARG A 416 -47.93 11.57 -22.63
N GLY A 417 -47.47 12.06 -23.77
CA GLY A 417 -47.83 13.37 -24.26
C GLY A 417 -49.34 13.42 -24.40
N ASP A 418 -49.91 14.49 -23.87
CA ASP A 418 -51.19 14.99 -24.33
C ASP A 418 -51.08 15.19 -25.84
N ARG A 419 -51.79 14.35 -26.59
CA ARG A 419 -52.09 14.61 -27.99
C ARG A 419 -53.21 15.63 -28.02
N ARG A 420 -52.92 16.78 -28.63
CA ARG A 420 -53.90 17.72 -29.16
C ARG A 420 -54.68 17.09 -30.30
#